data_AF-A0ABC8B599-F1
#
_entry.id   AF-A0ABC8B599-F1
#
_cell.length_a   1.000
_cell.length_b   1.000
_cell.length_c   1.000
_cell.angle_alpha   90.00
_cell.angle_beta   90.00
_cell.angle_gamma   90.00
#
_symmetry.space_group_name_H-M   'P 1'
#
loop_
_entity.id
_entity.type
_entity.pdbx_description
1 polymer ?
#
loop_
_entity_poly.entity_id
_entity_poly.type
_entity_poly.pdbx_seq_one_letter_code
_entity_poly.pdbx_strand_id
1 'polypeptide(L)'
;MAGRVQVHPEAVRDAAGFAADIRARLQSMADHARAAVSPGEAGWGDDDFGGKFADGAQGFVTSSANMATGTENLAHSFDNLHGGLIKSANQLDKMEHGNTDTFA
;
A
#
# COMPACT_ATOMS: atom_id res chain seq x y z
N MET A 1 -23.33 -17.57 30.39
CA MET A 1 -23.81 -17.51 29.00
C MET A 1 -22.99 -16.46 28.28
N ALA A 2 -21.93 -16.85 27.56
CA ALA A 2 -21.24 -15.90 26.69
C ALA A 2 -22.24 -15.53 25.58
N GLY A 3 -22.52 -14.23 25.40
CA GLY A 3 -23.42 -13.76 24.36
C GLY A 3 -22.96 -14.23 22.99
N ARG A 4 -23.90 -14.55 22.09
CA ARG A 4 -23.57 -14.87 20.69
C ARG A 4 -22.72 -13.72 20.13
N VAL A 5 -21.50 -14.04 19.71
CA VAL A 5 -20.68 -13.08 18.97
C VAL A 5 -21.28 -13.00 17.57
N GLN A 6 -21.94 -11.89 17.25
CA GLN A 6 -22.28 -11.58 15.87
C GLN A 6 -21.00 -11.18 15.16
N VAL A 7 -20.60 -11.99 14.20
CA VAL A 7 -19.41 -11.79 13.40
C VAL A 7 -19.86 -11.33 12.02
N HIS A 8 -19.16 -10.34 11.46
CA HIS A 8 -19.40 -9.80 10.12
C HIS A 8 -18.16 -10.02 9.24
N PRO A 9 -17.88 -11.26 8.77
CA PRO A 9 -16.73 -11.52 7.91
C PRO A 9 -16.74 -10.70 6.62
N GLU A 10 -17.93 -10.35 6.11
CA GLU A 10 -18.14 -9.51 4.94
C GLU A 10 -17.58 -8.10 5.12
N ALA A 11 -17.85 -7.45 6.26
CA ALA A 11 -17.33 -6.11 6.53
C ALA A 11 -15.79 -6.11 6.63
N VAL A 12 -15.20 -7.19 7.13
CA VAL A 12 -13.74 -7.37 7.17
C VAL A 12 -13.17 -7.58 5.77
N ARG A 13 -13.88 -8.31 4.90
CA ARG A 13 -13.50 -8.46 3.48
C ARG A 13 -13.59 -7.14 2.72
N ASP A 14 -14.60 -6.32 2.98
CA ASP A 14 -14.73 -4.98 2.39
C ASP A 14 -13.57 -4.06 2.81
N ALA A 15 -13.23 -4.06 4.11
CA ALA A 15 -12.06 -3.34 4.60
C ALA A 15 -10.76 -3.83 3.96
N ALA A 16 -10.64 -5.14 3.71
CA ALA A 16 -9.50 -5.70 2.99
C ALA A 16 -9.46 -5.18 1.54
N GLY A 17 -10.60 -5.12 0.85
CA GLY A 17 -10.71 -4.53 -0.49
C GLY A 17 -10.24 -3.08 -0.52
N PHE A 18 -10.69 -2.27 0.43
CA PHE A 18 -10.27 -0.88 0.54
C PHE A 18 -8.76 -0.72 0.79
N ALA A 19 -8.17 -1.59 1.61
CA ALA A 19 -6.72 -1.60 1.82
C ALA A 19 -5.95 -1.95 0.52
N ALA A 20 -6.48 -2.89 -0.29
CA ALA A 20 -5.91 -3.22 -1.60
C ALA A 20 -5.98 -2.04 -2.58
N ASP A 21 -7.10 -1.31 -2.60
CA ASP A 21 -7.25 -0.11 -3.44
C ASP A 21 -6.25 0.98 -3.06
N ILE A 22 -6.04 1.22 -1.76
CA ILE A 22 -5.04 2.18 -1.29
C ILE A 22 -3.63 1.73 -1.69
N ARG A 23 -3.28 0.46 -1.49
CA ARG A 23 -2.01 -0.11 -1.95
C ARG A 23 -1.80 0.17 -3.43
N ALA A 24 -2.78 -0.16 -4.29
CA ALA A 24 -2.67 0.02 -5.74
C ALA A 24 -2.45 1.49 -6.12
N ARG A 25 -3.15 2.42 -5.47
CA ARG A 25 -2.96 3.86 -5.69
C ARG A 25 -1.57 4.33 -5.28
N LEU A 26 -1.07 3.88 -4.12
CA LEU A 26 0.28 4.22 -3.66
C LEU A 26 1.35 3.67 -4.62
N GLN A 27 1.21 2.43 -5.10
CA GLN A 27 2.12 1.87 -6.11
C GLN A 27 2.13 2.71 -7.38
N SER A 28 0.96 3.05 -7.92
CA SER A 28 0.86 3.91 -9.11
C SER A 28 1.49 5.30 -8.90
N MET A 29 1.32 5.90 -7.71
CA MET A 29 1.96 7.19 -7.39
C MET A 29 3.48 7.10 -7.36
N ALA A 30 4.04 6.04 -6.76
CA ALA A 30 5.48 5.80 -6.73
C ALA A 30 6.05 5.61 -8.15
N ASP A 31 5.35 4.85 -8.99
CA ASP A 31 5.75 4.60 -10.38
C ASP A 31 5.69 5.87 -11.22
N HIS A 32 4.64 6.68 -11.08
CA HIS A 32 4.54 7.98 -11.76
C HIS A 32 5.62 8.95 -11.30
N ALA A 33 5.96 8.97 -10.01
CA ALA A 33 7.05 9.80 -9.50
C ALA A 33 8.40 9.39 -10.13
N ARG A 34 8.69 8.08 -10.23
CA ARG A 34 9.90 7.57 -10.89
C ARG A 34 9.94 7.91 -12.37
N ALA A 35 8.82 7.76 -13.06
CA ALA A 35 8.72 8.08 -14.49
C ALA A 35 8.90 9.59 -14.74
N ALA A 36 8.33 10.44 -13.89
CA ALA A 36 8.44 11.90 -14.04
C ALA A 36 9.89 12.40 -13.89
N VAL A 37 10.72 11.71 -13.10
CA VAL A 37 12.11 12.11 -12.85
C VAL A 37 13.15 11.34 -13.66
N SER A 38 12.73 10.34 -14.44
CA SER A 38 13.64 9.56 -15.29
C SER A 38 14.44 10.38 -16.31
N PRO A 39 14.01 11.58 -16.78
CA PRO A 39 14.85 12.40 -17.66
C PRO A 39 16.12 12.97 -16.99
N GLY A 40 16.21 13.00 -15.66
CA GLY A 40 17.38 13.51 -14.94
C GLY A 40 17.77 14.95 -15.33
N GLU A 41 19.06 15.22 -15.45
CA GLU A 41 19.63 16.50 -15.89
C GLU A 41 19.07 17.00 -17.23
N ALA A 42 18.77 16.09 -18.17
CA ALA A 42 18.26 16.46 -19.50
C ALA A 42 16.89 17.18 -19.44
N GLY A 43 16.15 17.05 -18.33
CA GLY A 43 14.90 17.79 -18.09
C GLY A 43 15.09 19.25 -17.67
N TRP A 44 16.31 19.64 -17.25
CA TRP A 44 16.58 20.93 -16.60
C TRP A 44 17.64 21.78 -17.31
N GLY A 45 18.26 21.23 -18.35
CA GLY A 45 19.33 21.87 -19.13
C GLY A 45 20.70 21.29 -18.78
N ASP A 46 21.53 21.13 -19.82
CA ASP A 46 22.92 20.65 -19.73
C ASP A 46 23.85 21.80 -19.31
N ASP A 47 23.61 22.34 -18.12
CA ASP A 47 24.47 23.35 -17.51
C ASP A 47 24.78 22.99 -16.05
N ASP A 48 25.82 23.62 -15.51
CA ASP A 48 26.32 23.33 -14.16
C ASP A 48 25.25 23.57 -13.06
N PHE A 49 24.21 24.35 -13.35
CA PHE A 49 23.06 24.54 -12.45
C PHE A 49 22.06 23.38 -12.57
N GLY A 50 21.70 23.00 -13.80
CA GLY A 50 20.81 21.88 -14.12
C GLY A 50 21.35 20.55 -13.56
N GLY A 51 22.63 20.26 -13.76
CA GLY A 51 23.29 19.08 -13.20
C GLY A 51 23.29 19.06 -11.67
N LYS A 52 23.62 20.18 -11.01
CA LYS A 52 23.57 20.29 -9.53
C LYS A 52 22.15 20.16 -8.99
N PHE A 53 21.17 20.73 -9.69
CA PHE A 53 19.76 20.66 -9.31
C PHE A 53 19.21 19.25 -9.47
N ALA A 54 19.47 18.58 -10.59
CA ALA A 54 18.93 17.24 -10.87
C ALA A 54 19.67 16.15 -10.10
N ASP A 55 20.99 16.06 -10.30
CA ASP A 55 21.81 14.90 -9.92
C ASP A 55 22.68 15.14 -8.67
N GLY A 56 22.58 16.32 -8.06
CA GLY A 56 23.19 16.58 -6.77
C GLY A 56 22.78 15.57 -5.69
N ALA A 57 23.60 15.41 -4.65
CA ALA A 57 23.31 14.47 -3.56
C ALA A 57 21.98 14.75 -2.82
N GLN A 58 21.53 16.00 -2.82
CA GLN A 58 20.19 16.41 -2.37
C GLN A 58 19.35 16.95 -3.54
N GLY A 59 19.74 16.63 -4.76
CA GLY A 59 19.09 17.04 -5.99
C GLY A 59 17.71 16.44 -6.14
N PHE A 60 17.02 16.91 -7.18
CA PHE A 60 15.65 16.57 -7.50
C PHE A 60 15.46 15.06 -7.73
N VAL A 61 16.40 14.40 -8.41
CA VAL A 61 16.33 12.95 -8.68
C VAL A 61 16.41 12.16 -7.38
N THR A 62 17.41 12.44 -6.54
CA THR A 62 17.60 11.76 -5.25
C THR A 62 16.40 11.97 -4.32
N SER A 63 15.93 13.21 -4.20
CA SER A 63 14.76 13.54 -3.37
C SER A 63 13.50 12.82 -3.85
N SER A 64 13.30 12.75 -5.17
CA SER A 64 12.15 12.07 -5.77
C SER A 64 12.22 10.56 -5.62
N ALA A 65 13.40 9.97 -5.73
CA ALA A 65 13.62 8.55 -5.45
C ALA A 65 13.31 8.20 -3.99
N ASN A 66 13.70 9.05 -3.04
CA ASN A 66 13.37 8.88 -1.63
C ASN A 66 11.85 8.95 -1.38
N MET A 67 11.17 9.91 -2.00
CA MET A 67 9.70 10.01 -1.91
C MET A 67 9.02 8.77 -2.50
N ALA A 68 9.41 8.34 -3.70
CA ALA A 68 8.84 7.13 -4.33
C ALA A 68 9.06 5.88 -3.47
N THR A 69 10.25 5.73 -2.88
CA THR A 69 10.57 4.62 -1.96
C THR A 69 9.72 4.68 -0.70
N GLY A 70 9.52 5.87 -0.12
CA GLY A 70 8.62 6.07 1.02
C GLY A 70 7.17 5.69 0.69
N THR A 71 6.67 6.08 -0.48
CA THR A 71 5.34 5.72 -0.97
C THR A 71 5.20 4.22 -1.19
N GLU A 72 6.23 3.55 -1.72
CA GLU A 72 6.25 2.10 -1.89
C GLU A 72 6.22 1.35 -0.54
N ASN A 73 6.96 1.84 0.46
CA ASN A 73 6.91 1.29 1.82
C ASN A 73 5.51 1.41 2.45
N LEU A 74 4.80 2.51 2.18
CA LEU A 74 3.40 2.64 2.59
C LEU A 74 2.51 1.64 1.84
N ALA A 75 2.73 1.44 0.53
CA ALA A 75 1.99 0.42 -0.22
C ALA A 75 2.20 -0.99 0.37
N HIS A 76 3.43 -1.36 0.73
CA HIS A 76 3.71 -2.63 1.42
C HIS A 76 3.01 -2.75 2.77
N SER A 77 2.88 -1.64 3.51
CA SER A 77 2.15 -1.63 4.78
C SER A 77 0.65 -1.92 4.56
N PHE A 78 0.05 -1.35 3.52
CA PHE A 78 -1.33 -1.64 3.14
C PHE A 78 -1.52 -3.05 2.57
N ASP A 79 -0.50 -3.63 1.92
CA ASP A 79 -0.52 -5.03 1.51
C ASP A 79 -0.58 -5.98 2.71
N ASN A 80 0.25 -5.72 3.72
CA ASN A 80 0.25 -6.48 4.96
C ASN A 80 -1.09 -6.36 5.70
N LEU A 81 -1.67 -5.15 5.73
CA LEU A 81 -2.99 -4.90 6.30
C LEU A 81 -4.07 -5.70 5.56
N HIS A 82 -4.10 -5.63 4.23
CA HIS A 82 -5.01 -6.41 3.39
C HIS A 82 -4.91 -7.90 3.71
N GLY A 83 -3.70 -8.46 3.71
CA GLY A 83 -3.47 -9.87 4.04
C GLY A 83 -3.93 -10.25 5.46
N GLY A 84 -3.73 -9.37 6.44
CA GLY A 84 -4.21 -9.54 7.81
C GLY A 84 -5.73 -9.56 7.92
N LEU A 85 -6.42 -8.69 7.18
CA LEU A 85 -7.87 -8.62 7.14
C LEU A 85 -8.47 -9.85 6.45
N ILE A 86 -7.91 -10.29 5.31
CA ILE A 86 -8.34 -11.54 4.66
C ILE A 86 -8.19 -12.75 5.59
N LYS A 87 -7.05 -12.87 6.29
CA LYS A 87 -6.84 -13.95 7.27
C LYS A 87 -7.86 -13.89 8.39
N SER A 88 -8.13 -12.69 8.93
CA SER A 88 -9.13 -12.48 9.98
C SER A 88 -10.53 -12.88 9.52
N ALA A 89 -10.96 -12.41 8.34
CA ALA A 89 -12.26 -12.77 7.77
C ALA A 89 -12.41 -14.28 7.59
N ASN A 90 -11.38 -14.97 7.10
CA ASN A 90 -11.39 -16.41 6.94
C ASN A 90 -11.45 -17.17 8.28
N GLN A 91 -10.80 -16.63 9.32
CA GLN A 91 -10.87 -17.23 10.66
C GLN A 91 -12.26 -17.07 11.28
N LEU A 92 -12.85 -15.88 11.12
CA LEU A 92 -14.20 -15.56 11.54
C LEU A 92 -15.24 -16.47 10.87
N ASP A 93 -15.12 -16.68 9.56
CA ASP A 93 -15.99 -17.57 8.78
C ASP A 93 -15.90 -19.03 9.26
N LYS A 94 -14.69 -19.51 9.53
CA LYS A 94 -14.46 -20.85 10.09
C LYS A 94 -15.07 -21.02 11.49
N MET A 95 -14.98 -20.00 12.33
CA MET A 95 -15.57 -20.02 13.67
C MET A 95 -17.10 -20.09 13.62
N GLU A 96 -17.73 -19.36 12.69
CA GLU A 96 -19.18 -19.41 12.50
C GLU A 96 -19.65 -20.78 12.03
N HIS A 97 -18.98 -21.37 11.03
CA HIS A 97 -19.29 -22.71 10.54
C HIS A 97 -19.11 -23.76 11.66
N GLY A 98 -17.99 -23.73 12.38
CA GLY A 98 -17.71 -24.68 13.46
C GLY A 98 -18.70 -24.57 14.64
N ASN A 99 -19.17 -23.36 14.96
CA ASN A 99 -20.23 -23.17 15.94
C ASN A 99 -21.57 -23.70 15.41
N THR A 100 -21.91 -23.44 14.16
CA THR A 100 -23.17 -23.89 13.54
C THR A 100 -23.28 -25.43 13.56
N ASP A 101 -22.19 -26.15 13.26
CA ASP A 101 -22.15 -27.61 13.27
C ASP A 101 -22.20 -28.24 14.68
N THR A 102 -21.85 -27.48 15.72
CA THR A 102 -21.81 -27.97 17.11
C THR A 102 -23.11 -27.71 17.87
N PHE A 103 -23.94 -26.77 17.41
CA PHE A 103 -25.20 -26.39 18.06
C PHE A 103 -26.46 -26.82 17.27
N ALA A 104 -26.31 -27.58 16.17
CA ALA A 104 -27.41 -28.16 15.40
C ALA A 104 -27.83 -29.54 15.92
#